data_AF-A0A167PVN2-F1
#
_entry.id   AF-A0A167PVN2-F1
#
_cell.length_a   1.000
_cell.length_b   1.000
_cell.length_c   1.000
_cell.angle_alpha   90.00
_cell.angle_beta   90.00
_cell.angle_gamma   90.00
#
_symmetry.space_group_name_H-M   'P 1'
#
loop_
_entity.id
_entity.type
_entity.pdbx_description
1 polymer ?
#
loop_
_entity_poly.entity_id
_entity_poly.type
_entity_poly.pdbx_seq_one_letter_code
_entity_poly.pdbx_strand_id
1 'polypeptide(L)'
;MPPGLWLWWRADLRGGWYAECDEGRVALVRLPSWRDDPASDKNSEEGSEDEEEEEEKAVRIFRAPGGRAEGSIEDVLIDPGQDLVVLITRTPDGSCLTVHFLTLHGLPHPSAHAPTLTYLQTWAGDFPGVKLFASSLSRSLLAIVVLSFLGRTRLNELVVWDWRTGCERRRKTGWRHYETLAFIAERSIVAGCMTGAGPTLDVYTIDADADDAPSAQKGPEDDGGIHLSHSLALPQLREEIRLSLHFSPNRSTPAPTAYPWYCPPTQQLLAVTLRPSRVTSRVAESGLYMLFLLASTLLHPPGLDTLPLPSLEGEPEPEAPPIPWPAWGPEHTRLIPLDPLPHPSGTGFTHNTRAVFPLPASAGSAKFCIVDFSSHALLRDPHAGDVREEEVLPRNPFWQGEVVTRLPYRRAETDEREGLVVWAWLDEERLVLVRREDLGTGEGGGRVLRSLLEVLIM
;
A
#
# COMPACT_ATOMS: atom_id res chain seq x y z
N MET A 1 3.97 12.63 28.59
CA MET A 1 4.13 12.35 27.14
C MET A 1 3.12 13.20 26.41
N PRO A 2 3.51 14.02 25.42
CA PRO A 2 2.53 14.83 24.71
C PRO A 2 1.68 13.94 23.78
N PRO A 3 0.39 14.26 23.61
CA PRO A 3 -0.46 13.63 22.59
C PRO A 3 -0.02 14.19 21.23
N GLY A 4 0.49 13.31 20.38
CA GLY A 4 1.09 13.67 19.09
C GLY A 4 1.63 12.41 18.43
N LEU A 5 0.82 11.35 18.44
CA LEU A 5 1.05 10.17 17.62
C LEU A 5 0.61 10.56 16.21
N TRP A 6 1.58 11.03 15.41
CA TRP A 6 1.43 11.20 13.98
C TRP A 6 0.95 9.86 13.40
N LEU A 7 -0.32 9.84 12.99
CA LEU A 7 -0.94 8.70 12.34
C LEU A 7 -0.22 8.44 11.01
N TRP A 8 -0.16 7.17 10.64
CA TRP A 8 0.60 6.69 9.50
C TRP A 8 -0.12 7.13 8.22
N TRP A 9 0.55 7.95 7.41
CA TRP A 9 -0.01 8.50 6.17
C TRP A 9 0.08 7.46 5.06
N ARG A 10 -1.07 6.89 4.67
CA ARG A 10 -1.22 6.20 3.39
C ARG A 10 -2.12 7.08 2.53
N ALA A 11 -1.52 7.83 1.62
CA ALA A 11 -2.24 8.51 0.55
C ALA A 11 -1.85 7.82 -0.75
N ASP A 12 -2.86 7.29 -1.44
CA ASP A 12 -2.68 6.35 -2.53
C ASP A 12 -3.08 6.95 -3.88
N LEU A 13 -2.14 7.32 -4.75
CA LEU A 13 -2.45 8.33 -5.78
C LEU A 13 -2.09 7.92 -7.23
N ARG A 14 -3.08 7.90 -8.11
CA ARG A 14 -2.95 7.97 -9.58
C ARG A 14 -3.93 9.05 -10.04
N GLY A 15 -3.51 10.08 -10.76
CA GLY A 15 -4.40 11.20 -11.14
C GLY A 15 -4.21 12.48 -10.31
N GLY A 16 -3.08 12.58 -9.60
CA GLY A 16 -2.66 13.80 -8.92
C GLY A 16 -3.32 14.07 -7.58
N TRP A 17 -4.32 13.33 -7.11
CA TRP A 17 -4.90 13.61 -5.77
C TRP A 17 -3.91 13.24 -4.66
N TYR A 18 -4.07 13.73 -3.41
CA TYR A 18 -3.35 13.41 -2.16
C TYR A 18 -4.30 13.64 -0.98
N ALA A 19 -4.25 12.83 0.09
CA ALA A 19 -5.06 13.03 1.29
C ALA A 19 -4.21 13.39 2.51
N GLU A 20 -4.45 14.57 3.11
CA GLU A 20 -3.93 14.94 4.42
C GLU A 20 -5.00 14.76 5.49
N CYS A 21 -4.80 13.87 6.46
CA CYS A 21 -5.71 13.70 7.58
C CYS A 21 -5.20 14.43 8.84
N ASP A 22 -5.98 15.37 9.39
CA ASP A 22 -5.70 15.99 10.69
C ASP A 22 -6.98 16.12 11.52
N GLU A 23 -6.96 15.61 12.76
CA GLU A 23 -8.05 15.73 13.76
C GLU A 23 -9.50 15.58 13.22
N GLY A 24 -9.75 14.57 12.38
CA GLY A 24 -11.08 14.29 11.80
C GLY A 24 -11.41 15.11 10.55
N ARG A 25 -10.40 15.74 9.94
CA ARG A 25 -10.44 16.37 8.62
C ARG A 25 -9.58 15.58 7.65
N VAL A 26 -9.97 15.57 6.37
CA VAL A 26 -9.22 14.96 5.28
C VAL A 26 -9.12 16.01 4.18
N ALA A 27 -7.94 16.50 3.83
CA ALA A 27 -7.72 17.42 2.74
C ALA A 27 -7.30 16.63 1.49
N LEU A 28 -8.14 16.63 0.45
CA LEU A 28 -7.83 16.01 -0.83
C LEU A 28 -7.14 17.00 -1.79
N VAL A 29 -5.81 17.06 -1.80
CA VAL A 29 -5.07 17.97 -2.68
C VAL A 29 -4.96 17.37 -4.08
N ARG A 30 -5.50 18.04 -5.12
CA ARG A 30 -5.22 17.69 -6.52
C ARG A 30 -3.92 18.37 -6.95
N LEU A 31 -2.96 17.55 -7.36
CA LEU A 31 -1.72 17.94 -8.01
C LEU A 31 -2.02 18.24 -9.48
N PRO A 32 -1.35 19.24 -10.07
CA PRO A 32 -1.55 19.62 -11.46
C PRO A 32 -1.25 18.46 -12.41
N SER A 33 -2.07 18.32 -13.45
CA SER A 33 -1.87 17.31 -14.47
C SER A 33 -0.85 17.80 -15.48
N TRP A 34 -0.19 16.87 -16.17
CA TRP A 34 0.80 17.22 -17.19
C TRP A 34 0.26 18.00 -18.38
N ARG A 35 -1.04 17.91 -18.62
CA ARG A 35 -1.71 18.64 -19.70
C ARG A 35 -2.00 20.08 -19.34
N ASP A 36 -1.84 20.43 -18.07
CA ASP A 36 -2.02 21.78 -17.57
C ASP A 36 -0.71 22.59 -17.69
N ASP A 37 0.20 22.21 -18.59
CA ASP A 37 1.46 22.94 -18.81
C ASP A 37 1.25 24.06 -19.86
N PRO A 38 1.17 25.34 -19.43
CA PRO A 38 0.90 26.47 -20.32
C PRO A 38 2.04 26.71 -21.33
N ALA A 39 3.18 26.03 -21.18
CA ALA A 39 4.27 26.10 -22.14
C ALA A 39 3.91 25.57 -23.54
N SER A 40 2.85 24.76 -23.66
CA SER A 40 2.41 24.19 -24.94
C SER A 40 1.50 25.10 -25.78
N ASP A 41 0.93 26.17 -25.20
CA ASP A 41 0.00 27.10 -25.88
C ASP A 41 0.61 28.49 -26.17
N LYS A 42 1.94 28.56 -26.36
CA LYS A 42 2.66 29.82 -26.70
C LYS A 42 2.38 30.39 -28.10
N ASN A 43 1.28 30.03 -28.75
CA ASN A 43 0.90 30.54 -30.08
C ASN A 43 -0.38 31.39 -30.11
N SER A 44 -0.98 31.74 -28.97
CA SER A 44 -2.06 32.74 -28.91
C SER A 44 -1.56 34.05 -28.28
N GLU A 45 -1.08 34.95 -29.12
CA GLU A 45 -0.55 36.28 -28.74
C GLU A 45 -1.63 37.32 -28.33
N GLU A 46 -2.88 36.93 -28.13
CA GLU A 46 -3.95 37.86 -27.73
C GLU A 46 -4.91 37.20 -26.72
N GLY A 47 -4.80 37.51 -25.42
CA GLY A 47 -5.73 36.99 -24.42
C GLY A 47 -5.51 37.51 -23.00
N SER A 48 -6.39 38.44 -22.59
CA SER A 48 -6.81 38.87 -21.24
C SER A 48 -5.98 38.52 -19.98
N GLU A 49 -5.68 39.56 -19.19
CA GLU A 49 -5.15 39.54 -17.80
C GLU A 49 -6.04 38.78 -16.77
N ASP A 50 -7.13 38.14 -17.20
CA ASP A 50 -8.08 37.42 -16.32
C ASP A 50 -7.75 35.91 -16.17
N GLU A 51 -6.81 35.35 -16.93
CA GLU A 51 -6.46 33.91 -16.86
C GLU A 51 -5.48 33.56 -15.73
N GLU A 52 -4.68 34.52 -15.21
CA GLU A 52 -3.75 34.26 -14.10
C GLU A 52 -4.47 34.01 -12.74
N GLU A 53 -5.75 34.39 -12.59
CA GLU A 53 -6.53 34.10 -11.37
C GLU A 53 -7.23 32.72 -11.38
N GLU A 54 -7.26 32.00 -12.51
CA GLU A 54 -7.86 30.65 -12.57
C GLU A 54 -6.87 29.52 -12.25
N GLU A 55 -5.57 29.70 -12.50
CA GLU A 55 -4.55 28.70 -12.14
C GLU A 55 -4.30 28.59 -10.62
N GLU A 56 -4.64 29.62 -9.83
CA GLU A 56 -4.45 29.64 -8.37
C GLU A 56 -5.43 28.70 -7.59
N LYS A 57 -6.30 27.94 -8.26
CA LYS A 57 -7.48 27.27 -7.64
C LYS A 57 -7.48 25.73 -7.55
N ALA A 58 -6.40 25.01 -7.83
CA ALA A 58 -6.49 23.54 -7.87
C ALA A 58 -6.31 22.80 -6.51
N VAL A 59 -6.06 23.49 -5.40
CA VAL A 59 -6.02 22.85 -4.07
C VAL A 59 -7.41 22.81 -3.45
N ARG A 60 -8.15 21.72 -3.64
CA ARG A 60 -9.46 21.51 -3.01
C ARG A 60 -9.32 20.82 -1.66
N ILE A 61 -9.20 21.58 -0.58
CA ILE A 61 -9.26 21.02 0.77
C ILE A 61 -10.65 20.43 1.01
N PHE A 62 -10.75 19.11 0.97
CA PHE A 62 -11.96 18.37 1.30
C PHE A 62 -12.35 18.59 2.77
N ARG A 63 -13.66 18.59 3.02
CA ARG A 63 -14.25 18.45 4.35
C ARG A 63 -15.35 17.42 4.19
N ALA A 64 -15.35 16.38 5.04
CA ALA A 64 -16.43 15.41 5.06
C ALA A 64 -17.80 16.10 5.02
N PRO A 65 -18.76 15.64 4.20
CA PRO A 65 -20.10 16.23 4.17
C PRO A 65 -20.68 16.23 5.59
N GLY A 66 -20.88 17.42 6.17
CA GLY A 66 -21.22 17.60 7.60
C GLY A 66 -20.16 18.32 8.45
N GLY A 67 -18.98 18.63 7.90
CA GLY A 67 -17.98 19.51 8.51
C GLY A 67 -16.98 18.85 9.47
N ARG A 68 -17.26 17.63 9.93
CA ARG A 68 -16.32 16.80 10.70
C ARG A 68 -16.69 15.33 10.53
N ALA A 69 -15.72 14.47 10.24
CA ALA A 69 -15.96 13.04 10.35
C ALA A 69 -16.23 12.71 11.83
N GLU A 70 -17.32 11.99 12.12
CA GLU A 70 -17.55 11.49 13.48
C GLU A 70 -16.54 10.37 13.76
N GLY A 71 -15.61 10.64 14.68
CA GLY A 71 -14.62 9.66 15.12
C GLY A 71 -13.18 9.95 14.69
N SER A 72 -12.27 9.02 15.01
CA SER A 72 -10.88 9.07 14.57
C SER A 72 -10.73 8.47 13.19
N ILE A 73 -9.97 9.12 12.30
CA ILE A 73 -9.63 8.56 10.99
C ILE A 73 -8.60 7.46 11.20
N GLU A 74 -8.88 6.28 10.66
CA GLU A 74 -8.02 5.11 10.77
C GLU A 74 -7.21 4.87 9.51
N ASP A 75 -7.81 5.08 8.33
CA ASP A 75 -7.14 4.89 7.04
C ASP A 75 -7.91 5.61 5.91
N VAL A 76 -7.21 5.87 4.81
CA VAL A 76 -7.78 6.46 3.59
C VAL A 76 -7.24 5.72 2.37
N LEU A 77 -8.14 5.18 1.55
CA LEU A 77 -7.81 4.56 0.27
C LEU A 77 -8.40 5.41 -0.85
N ILE A 78 -7.70 5.54 -1.97
CA ILE A 78 -8.14 6.38 -3.08
C ILE A 78 -7.95 5.62 -4.38
N ASP A 79 -9.03 5.41 -5.13
CA ASP A 79 -8.99 4.93 -6.51
C ASP A 79 -9.57 5.96 -7.49
N PRO A 80 -8.73 6.86 -8.03
CA PRO A 80 -9.19 7.87 -8.97
C PRO A 80 -9.65 7.31 -10.31
N GLY A 81 -9.27 6.08 -10.66
CA GLY A 81 -9.81 5.39 -11.84
C GLY A 81 -11.32 5.13 -11.71
N GLN A 82 -11.84 5.13 -10.48
CA GLN A 82 -13.25 5.00 -10.18
C GLN A 82 -13.87 6.29 -9.61
N ASP A 83 -13.12 7.40 -9.54
CA ASP A 83 -13.51 8.58 -8.75
C ASP A 83 -13.88 8.18 -7.30
N LEU A 84 -13.10 7.31 -6.65
CA LEU A 84 -13.44 6.74 -5.35
C LEU A 84 -12.44 7.13 -4.26
N VAL A 85 -12.96 7.57 -3.11
CA VAL A 85 -12.25 7.74 -1.84
C VAL A 85 -12.96 6.89 -0.79
N VAL A 86 -12.22 5.97 -0.17
CA VAL A 86 -12.68 5.16 0.95
C VAL A 86 -12.06 5.72 2.22
N LEU A 87 -12.88 6.33 3.06
CA LEU A 87 -12.47 6.87 4.34
C LEU A 87 -12.90 5.89 5.45
N ILE A 88 -11.97 5.38 6.24
CA ILE A 88 -12.29 4.49 7.36
C ILE A 88 -12.14 5.27 8.65
N THR A 89 -13.23 5.37 9.42
CA THR A 89 -13.25 6.03 10.73
C THR A 89 -13.59 5.03 11.82
N ARG A 90 -13.12 5.30 13.03
CA ARG A 90 -13.52 4.57 14.24
C ARG A 90 -14.48 5.44 15.02
N THR A 91 -15.58 4.84 15.48
CA THR A 91 -16.56 5.53 16.32
C THR A 91 -15.91 6.08 17.60
N PRO A 92 -16.44 7.17 18.20
CA PRO A 92 -15.84 7.78 19.39
C PRO A 92 -15.73 6.83 20.60
N ASP A 93 -16.63 5.86 20.71
CA ASP A 93 -16.61 4.80 21.72
C ASP A 93 -15.64 3.65 21.38
N GLY A 94 -15.04 3.68 20.20
CA GLY A 94 -14.07 2.69 19.72
C GLY A 94 -14.68 1.35 19.32
N SER A 95 -16.00 1.20 19.37
CA SER A 95 -16.69 -0.10 19.24
C SER A 95 -16.79 -0.59 17.80
N CYS A 96 -16.83 0.32 16.83
CA CYS A 96 -17.08 0.00 15.43
C CYS A 96 -16.12 0.77 14.50
N LEU A 97 -15.97 0.24 13.28
CA LEU A 97 -15.40 0.98 12.16
C LEU A 97 -16.51 1.38 11.20
N THR A 98 -16.50 2.62 10.74
CA THR A 98 -17.38 3.12 9.69
C THR A 98 -16.55 3.39 8.45
N VAL A 99 -16.92 2.75 7.36
CA VAL A 99 -16.31 2.94 6.05
C VAL A 99 -17.21 3.86 5.24
N HIS A 100 -16.69 5.01 4.83
CA HIS A 100 -17.39 5.99 4.01
C HIS A 100 -16.90 5.88 2.57
N PHE A 101 -17.83 5.83 1.63
CA PHE A 101 -17.54 5.78 0.19
C PHE A 101 -17.88 7.12 -0.44
N LEU A 102 -16.84 7.83 -0.86
CA LEU A 102 -16.92 9.20 -1.33
C LEU A 102 -16.35 9.29 -2.75
N THR A 103 -16.74 10.33 -3.47
CA THR A 103 -16.09 10.77 -4.70
C THR A 103 -14.81 11.53 -4.37
N LEU A 104 -13.93 11.79 -5.34
CA LEU A 104 -12.81 12.73 -5.16
C LEU A 104 -13.31 14.16 -4.86
N HIS A 105 -14.55 14.45 -5.23
CA HIS A 105 -15.26 15.69 -4.87
C HIS A 105 -15.87 15.64 -3.47
N GLY A 106 -15.76 14.54 -2.74
CA GLY A 106 -16.22 14.41 -1.38
C GLY A 106 -17.73 14.15 -1.21
N LEU A 107 -18.44 13.96 -2.32
CA LEU A 107 -19.86 13.56 -2.30
C LEU A 107 -19.98 12.05 -2.11
N PRO A 108 -21.09 11.52 -1.57
CA PRO A 108 -21.34 10.08 -1.56
C PRO A 108 -21.12 9.44 -2.93
N HIS A 109 -20.39 8.34 -2.98
CA HIS A 109 -20.04 7.70 -4.23
C HIS A 109 -21.27 7.07 -4.91
N PRO A 110 -21.62 7.43 -6.16
CA PRO A 110 -22.89 7.04 -6.77
C PRO A 110 -23.00 5.54 -7.07
N SER A 111 -21.87 4.84 -7.20
CA SER A 111 -21.85 3.37 -7.40
C SER A 111 -21.81 2.57 -6.10
N ALA A 112 -21.70 3.22 -4.94
CA ALA A 112 -21.70 2.49 -3.67
C ALA A 112 -23.13 2.11 -3.28
N HIS A 113 -23.31 0.91 -2.73
CA HIS A 113 -24.64 0.44 -2.29
C HIS A 113 -25.26 1.38 -1.25
N ALA A 114 -24.41 1.84 -0.33
CA ALA A 114 -24.73 2.79 0.72
C ALA A 114 -23.57 3.80 0.84
N PRO A 115 -23.84 5.03 1.29
CA PRO A 115 -22.78 6.02 1.51
C PRO A 115 -21.77 5.56 2.57
N THR A 116 -22.22 4.72 3.51
CA THR A 116 -21.41 4.15 4.57
C THR A 116 -21.70 2.67 4.76
N LEU A 117 -20.69 1.93 5.20
CA LEU A 117 -20.81 0.59 5.75
C LEU A 117 -20.27 0.59 7.18
N THR A 118 -20.92 -0.13 8.08
CA THR A 118 -20.47 -0.26 9.47
C THR A 118 -19.96 -1.68 9.69
N TYR A 119 -18.69 -1.78 10.07
CA TYR A 119 -18.12 -3.03 10.56
C TYR A 119 -18.63 -3.25 11.99
N LEU A 120 -19.39 -4.33 12.16
CA LEU A 120 -19.77 -4.84 13.46
C LEU A 120 -18.91 -6.06 13.79
N GLN A 121 -18.32 -6.01 14.98
CA GLN A 121 -17.54 -7.11 15.52
C GLN A 121 -18.45 -8.33 15.71
N THR A 122 -18.02 -9.51 15.25
CA THR A 122 -18.79 -10.78 15.39
C THR A 122 -18.67 -11.43 16.76
N TRP A 123 -17.66 -11.06 17.53
CA TRP A 123 -17.34 -11.72 18.79
C TRP A 123 -18.32 -11.29 19.89
N ALA A 124 -18.98 -12.25 20.52
CA ALA A 124 -19.81 -11.99 21.69
C ALA A 124 -18.93 -11.57 22.88
N GLY A 125 -19.06 -10.32 23.34
CA GLY A 125 -18.39 -9.81 24.53
C GLY A 125 -18.22 -8.28 24.51
N ASP A 126 -17.98 -7.70 25.69
CA ASP A 126 -17.63 -6.28 25.82
C ASP A 126 -16.14 -6.09 25.48
N PHE A 127 -15.82 -6.04 24.19
CA PHE A 127 -14.45 -5.76 23.75
C PHE A 127 -14.18 -4.26 23.85
N PRO A 128 -13.09 -3.83 24.49
CA PRO A 128 -12.80 -2.41 24.75
C PRO A 128 -12.39 -1.62 23.50
N GLY A 129 -12.45 -2.22 22.31
CA GLY A 129 -12.29 -1.49 21.07
C GLY A 129 -11.84 -2.34 19.90
N VAL A 130 -12.21 -1.85 18.72
CA VAL A 130 -11.81 -2.37 17.42
C VAL A 130 -10.66 -1.51 16.90
N LYS A 131 -9.59 -2.13 16.39
CA LYS A 131 -8.50 -1.41 15.72
C LYS A 131 -8.35 -1.89 14.28
N LEU A 132 -8.43 -0.96 13.33
CA LEU A 132 -8.01 -1.24 11.96
C LEU A 132 -6.51 -1.47 11.95
N PHE A 133 -6.10 -2.58 11.34
CA PHE A 133 -4.70 -2.96 11.24
C PHE A 133 -4.15 -2.70 9.84
N ALA A 134 -4.89 -3.10 8.83
CA ALA A 134 -4.55 -2.87 7.43
C ALA A 134 -5.81 -2.83 6.58
N SER A 135 -5.76 -2.10 5.48
CA SER A 135 -6.82 -2.10 4.48
C SER A 135 -6.23 -2.09 3.07
N SER A 136 -6.98 -2.62 2.11
CA SER A 136 -6.63 -2.60 0.70
C SER A 136 -7.88 -2.62 -0.17
N LEU A 137 -7.80 -1.99 -1.33
CA LEU A 137 -8.89 -1.84 -2.29
C LEU A 137 -8.49 -2.47 -3.62
N SER A 138 -9.38 -3.25 -4.22
CA SER A 138 -9.27 -3.71 -5.60
C SER A 138 -10.62 -3.69 -6.28
N ARG A 139 -10.79 -2.82 -7.28
CA ARG A 139 -12.05 -2.66 -8.02
C ARG A 139 -13.26 -2.45 -7.08
N SER A 140 -14.19 -3.41 -7.02
CA SER A 140 -15.35 -3.41 -6.15
C SER A 140 -15.11 -4.03 -4.77
N LEU A 141 -13.94 -4.63 -4.53
CA LEU A 141 -13.61 -5.31 -3.29
C LEU A 141 -12.77 -4.43 -2.36
N LEU A 142 -13.22 -4.34 -1.11
CA LEU A 142 -12.50 -3.72 0.00
C LEU A 142 -12.15 -4.83 0.99
N ALA A 143 -10.86 -4.99 1.29
CA ALA A 143 -10.36 -5.87 2.32
C ALA A 143 -9.92 -5.04 3.53
N ILE A 144 -10.41 -5.39 4.71
CA ILE A 144 -9.97 -4.80 5.98
C ILE A 144 -9.53 -5.91 6.93
N VAL A 145 -8.37 -5.74 7.55
CA VAL A 145 -7.94 -6.55 8.69
C VAL A 145 -8.16 -5.77 9.95
N VAL A 146 -8.94 -6.37 10.82
CA VAL A 146 -9.35 -5.82 12.08
C VAL A 146 -8.71 -6.63 13.20
N LEU A 147 -8.16 -5.91 14.17
CA LEU A 147 -7.61 -6.47 15.39
C LEU A 147 -8.48 -6.08 16.57
N SER A 148 -9.00 -7.10 17.26
CA SER A 148 -9.72 -6.96 18.52
C SER A 148 -8.89 -7.55 19.67
N PHE A 149 -9.03 -6.97 20.86
CA PHE A 149 -8.29 -7.40 22.05
C PHE A 149 -9.25 -7.91 23.13
N LEU A 150 -9.07 -9.16 23.57
CA LEU A 150 -9.72 -9.71 24.77
C LEU A 150 -8.66 -9.98 25.84
N GLY A 151 -8.42 -8.98 26.69
CA GLY A 151 -7.33 -9.05 27.67
C GLY A 151 -5.96 -9.18 26.99
N ARG A 152 -5.36 -10.37 27.03
CA ARG A 152 -4.08 -10.68 26.36
C ARG A 152 -4.25 -11.38 25.01
N THR A 153 -5.45 -11.83 24.69
CA THR A 153 -5.74 -12.53 23.45
C THR A 153 -5.99 -11.51 22.35
N ARG A 154 -5.29 -11.69 21.22
CA ARG A 154 -5.49 -10.94 19.99
C ARG A 154 -6.37 -11.76 19.07
N LEU A 155 -7.47 -11.17 18.63
CA LEU A 155 -8.35 -11.76 17.63
C LEU A 155 -8.19 -10.95 16.35
N ASN A 156 -7.69 -11.60 15.31
CA ASN A 156 -7.59 -11.01 13.98
C ASN A 156 -8.78 -11.47 13.15
N GLU A 157 -9.29 -10.55 12.36
CA GLU A 157 -10.40 -10.81 11.45
C GLU A 157 -10.11 -10.15 10.11
N LEU A 158 -10.19 -10.92 9.03
CA LEU A 158 -10.25 -10.38 7.67
C LEU A 158 -11.70 -10.30 7.24
N VAL A 159 -12.12 -9.12 6.82
CA VAL A 159 -13.40 -8.91 6.16
C VAL A 159 -13.15 -8.44 4.74
N VAL A 160 -13.83 -9.07 3.78
CA VAL A 160 -13.87 -8.61 2.39
C VAL A 160 -15.29 -8.23 2.03
N TRP A 161 -15.47 -6.95 1.73
CA TRP A 161 -16.71 -6.37 1.26
C TRP A 161 -16.69 -6.12 -0.23
N ASP A 162 -17.82 -6.38 -0.89
CA ASP A 162 -18.10 -5.75 -2.16
C ASP A 162 -18.85 -4.44 -1.88
N TRP A 163 -18.14 -3.32 -1.99
CA TRP A 163 -18.69 -2.01 -1.60
C TRP A 163 -19.78 -1.50 -2.56
N ARG A 164 -19.85 -2.04 -3.78
CA ARG A 164 -20.89 -1.68 -4.76
C ARG A 164 -22.21 -2.37 -4.45
N THR A 165 -22.16 -3.59 -3.93
CA THR A 165 -23.34 -4.36 -3.54
C THR A 165 -23.68 -4.21 -2.04
N GLY A 166 -22.73 -3.72 -1.24
CA GLY A 166 -22.85 -3.66 0.22
C GLY A 166 -22.75 -5.02 0.90
N CYS A 167 -22.56 -6.10 0.12
CA CYS A 167 -22.50 -7.45 0.63
C CYS A 167 -21.14 -7.71 1.30
N GLU A 168 -21.20 -8.19 2.54
CA GLU A 168 -20.10 -8.94 3.14
C GLU A 168 -19.95 -10.24 2.40
N ARG A 169 -18.99 -10.25 1.47
CA ARG A 169 -18.69 -11.43 0.67
C ARG A 169 -18.17 -12.51 1.60
N ARG A 170 -17.24 -12.14 2.48
CA ARG A 170 -16.37 -13.06 3.19
C ARG A 170 -15.87 -12.51 4.51
N ARG A 171 -15.78 -13.38 5.52
CA ARG A 171 -15.21 -13.11 6.84
C ARG A 171 -14.40 -14.30 7.28
N LYS A 172 -13.17 -14.08 7.73
CA LYS A 172 -12.32 -15.13 8.28
C LYS A 172 -11.82 -14.72 9.67
N THR A 173 -12.11 -15.56 10.65
CA THR A 173 -11.70 -15.39 12.06
C THR A 173 -10.55 -16.34 12.40
N GLY A 174 -9.91 -16.16 13.56
CA GLY A 174 -8.81 -17.03 13.99
C GLY A 174 -7.55 -16.88 13.12
N TRP A 175 -7.42 -15.75 12.42
CA TRP A 175 -6.33 -15.49 11.51
C TRP A 175 -4.97 -15.40 12.23
N ARG A 176 -3.91 -15.84 11.54
CA ARG A 176 -2.52 -15.70 11.99
C ARG A 176 -2.19 -14.22 12.27
N HIS A 177 -1.04 -13.96 12.91
CA HIS A 177 -0.65 -12.58 13.22
C HIS A 177 -0.18 -11.84 11.97
N TYR A 178 -1.13 -11.30 11.22
CA TYR A 178 -0.88 -10.47 10.05
C TYR A 178 -0.52 -9.06 10.47
N GLU A 179 0.51 -8.53 9.82
CA GLU A 179 0.97 -7.16 10.05
C GLU A 179 0.53 -6.20 8.94
N THR A 180 -0.08 -6.70 7.88
CA THR A 180 -0.29 -5.93 6.65
C THR A 180 -0.91 -6.84 5.59
N LEU A 181 -1.63 -6.24 4.65
CA LEU A 181 -2.24 -6.92 3.52
C LEU A 181 -2.23 -6.03 2.29
N ALA A 182 -2.31 -6.65 1.11
CA ALA A 182 -2.56 -5.96 -0.15
C ALA A 182 -3.26 -6.88 -1.14
N PHE A 183 -4.17 -6.34 -1.95
CA PHE A 183 -4.63 -7.05 -3.15
C PHE A 183 -3.52 -7.12 -4.19
N ILE A 184 -3.18 -8.32 -4.66
CA ILE A 184 -2.20 -8.57 -5.74
C ILE A 184 -2.86 -8.98 -7.07
N ALA A 185 -4.16 -9.29 -7.00
CA ALA A 185 -5.06 -9.40 -8.14
C ALA A 185 -6.48 -9.05 -7.67
N GLU A 186 -7.45 -9.04 -8.58
CA GLU A 186 -8.86 -8.72 -8.27
C GLU A 186 -9.43 -9.56 -7.13
N ARG A 187 -9.03 -10.83 -7.02
CA ARG A 187 -9.51 -11.79 -6.01
C ARG A 187 -8.39 -12.48 -5.26
N SER A 188 -7.20 -11.87 -5.23
CA SER A 188 -6.04 -12.44 -4.55
C SER A 188 -5.43 -11.41 -3.63
N ILE A 189 -5.23 -11.80 -2.37
CA ILE A 189 -4.65 -10.95 -1.32
C ILE A 189 -3.32 -11.58 -0.92
N VAL A 190 -2.27 -10.77 -0.81
CA VAL A 190 -1.07 -11.14 -0.05
C VAL A 190 -1.15 -10.54 1.34
N ALA A 191 -0.78 -11.31 2.35
CA ALA A 191 -0.72 -10.84 3.73
C ALA A 191 0.62 -11.24 4.36
N GLY A 192 1.25 -10.29 5.06
CA GLY A 192 2.53 -10.53 5.74
C GLY A 192 2.27 -11.09 7.13
N CYS A 193 2.75 -12.31 7.40
CA CYS A 193 2.48 -13.03 8.64
C CYS A 193 3.75 -13.33 9.43
N MET A 194 3.67 -13.15 10.75
CA MET A 194 4.68 -13.62 11.70
C MET A 194 4.25 -14.95 12.33
N THR A 195 4.95 -16.04 12.01
CA THR A 195 4.71 -17.37 12.58
C THR A 195 5.82 -17.76 13.56
N GLY A 196 5.61 -18.81 14.35
CA GLY A 196 6.67 -19.38 15.20
C GLY A 196 7.86 -19.95 14.41
N ALA A 197 7.67 -20.30 13.13
CA ALA A 197 8.73 -20.76 12.23
C ALA A 197 9.44 -19.61 11.51
N GLY A 198 8.92 -18.38 11.63
CA GLY A 198 9.46 -17.19 11.00
C GLY A 198 8.44 -16.39 10.19
N PRO A 199 8.90 -15.31 9.55
CA PRO A 199 8.09 -14.48 8.66
C PRO A 199 7.67 -15.22 7.38
N THR A 200 6.45 -14.96 6.92
CA THR A 200 5.87 -15.54 5.70
C THR A 200 5.07 -14.49 4.93
N LEU A 201 4.95 -14.68 3.62
CA LEU A 201 3.95 -14.03 2.77
C LEU A 201 2.88 -15.07 2.43
N ASP A 202 1.69 -14.88 2.99
CA ASP A 202 0.54 -15.77 2.76
C ASP A 202 -0.30 -15.20 1.62
N VAL A 203 -0.61 -16.03 0.63
CA VAL A 203 -1.45 -15.66 -0.51
C VAL A 203 -2.82 -16.30 -0.36
N TYR A 204 -3.83 -15.47 -0.37
CA TYR A 204 -5.24 -15.83 -0.24
C TYR A 204 -5.96 -15.66 -1.56
N THR A 205 -6.89 -16.57 -1.84
CA THR A 205 -7.84 -16.48 -2.96
C THR A 205 -9.26 -16.33 -2.44
N ILE A 206 -10.04 -15.49 -3.12
CA ILE A 206 -11.45 -15.23 -2.82
C ILE A 206 -12.31 -15.90 -3.88
N ASP A 207 -13.22 -16.77 -3.45
CA ASP A 207 -14.10 -17.51 -4.37
C ASP A 207 -15.02 -16.59 -5.16
N ALA A 208 -15.18 -16.91 -6.45
CA ALA A 208 -16.07 -16.23 -7.37
C ALA A 208 -17.55 -16.54 -7.16
N ASP A 209 -17.86 -17.82 -6.97
CA ASP A 209 -19.17 -18.40 -7.25
C ASP A 209 -20.12 -18.39 -6.05
N ALA A 210 -19.62 -18.00 -4.89
CA ALA A 210 -20.47 -17.96 -3.70
C ALA A 210 -21.40 -16.75 -3.64
N ASP A 211 -21.34 -15.90 -4.67
CA ASP A 211 -22.23 -14.76 -4.85
C ASP A 211 -23.64 -15.23 -5.25
N ASP A 212 -23.76 -16.42 -5.82
CA ASP A 212 -25.03 -16.97 -6.32
C ASP A 212 -25.65 -18.06 -5.43
N ALA A 213 -24.92 -18.53 -4.40
CA ALA A 213 -25.42 -19.58 -3.51
C ALA A 213 -26.38 -18.97 -2.46
N PRO A 214 -27.65 -19.43 -2.36
CA PRO A 214 -28.59 -18.89 -1.40
C PRO A 214 -28.08 -19.09 0.03
N SER A 215 -28.00 -17.99 0.80
CA SER A 215 -27.38 -17.88 2.13
C SER A 215 -27.95 -18.80 3.22
N ALA A 216 -29.06 -19.50 2.96
CA ALA A 216 -29.84 -20.22 3.97
C ALA A 216 -29.21 -21.54 4.47
N GLN A 217 -28.08 -21.99 3.92
CA GLN A 217 -27.47 -23.29 4.31
C GLN A 217 -25.99 -23.24 4.73
N LYS A 218 -25.37 -22.05 4.84
CA LYS A 218 -23.99 -21.98 5.34
C LYS A 218 -23.96 -22.20 6.85
N GLY A 219 -23.32 -23.30 7.27
CA GLY A 219 -23.01 -23.54 8.68
C GLY A 219 -22.05 -22.47 9.23
N PRO A 220 -22.01 -22.29 10.56
CA PRO A 220 -21.16 -21.29 11.23
C PRO A 220 -19.65 -21.53 11.05
N GLU A 221 -19.24 -22.68 10.48
CA GLU A 221 -17.83 -23.06 10.26
C GLU A 221 -17.41 -23.00 8.79
N ASP A 222 -18.29 -22.62 7.85
CA ASP A 222 -17.88 -22.41 6.47
C ASP A 222 -16.97 -21.18 6.44
N ASP A 223 -15.71 -21.37 6.04
CA ASP A 223 -14.55 -20.48 6.22
C ASP A 223 -14.60 -19.22 5.33
N GLY A 224 -15.83 -18.79 5.04
CA GLY A 224 -16.19 -17.56 4.40
C GLY A 224 -15.46 -17.42 3.08
N GLY A 225 -15.28 -18.49 2.30
CA GLY A 225 -14.67 -18.52 0.95
C GLY A 225 -13.40 -17.70 0.74
N ILE A 226 -12.58 -17.55 1.79
CA ILE A 226 -11.22 -17.02 1.73
C ILE A 226 -10.28 -18.17 2.04
N HIS A 227 -9.65 -18.68 0.99
CA HIS A 227 -8.79 -19.84 1.07
C HIS A 227 -7.33 -19.40 1.06
N LEU A 228 -6.53 -19.97 1.98
CA LEU A 228 -5.08 -19.83 1.90
C LEU A 228 -4.63 -20.67 0.69
N SER A 229 -4.19 -20.02 -0.38
CA SER A 229 -3.69 -20.72 -1.56
C SER A 229 -2.32 -21.33 -1.28
N HIS A 230 -1.42 -20.54 -0.71
CA HIS A 230 -0.07 -20.98 -0.34
C HIS A 230 0.60 -19.96 0.59
N SER A 231 1.71 -20.38 1.20
CA SER A 231 2.53 -19.56 2.08
C SER A 231 3.97 -19.59 1.61
N LEU A 232 4.63 -18.43 1.61
CA LEU A 232 6.01 -18.26 1.14
C LEU A 232 6.90 -17.85 2.31
N ALA A 233 7.86 -18.69 2.68
CA ALA A 233 8.80 -18.38 3.76
C ALA A 233 9.75 -17.27 3.32
N LEU A 234 9.86 -16.22 4.13
CA LEU A 234 10.90 -15.19 3.99
C LEU A 234 12.23 -15.70 4.57
N PRO A 235 13.37 -15.02 4.31
CA PRO A 235 14.66 -15.43 4.87
C PRO A 235 14.62 -15.48 6.39
N GLN A 236 15.34 -16.44 6.99
CA GLN A 236 15.37 -16.58 8.44
C GLN A 236 15.97 -15.34 9.12
N LEU A 237 15.22 -14.81 10.09
CA LEU A 237 15.56 -13.61 10.84
C LEU A 237 16.08 -13.98 12.23
N ARG A 238 17.06 -13.24 12.76
CA ARG A 238 17.61 -13.53 14.10
C ARG A 238 16.81 -12.96 15.25
N GLU A 239 16.18 -11.82 15.03
CA GLU A 239 15.47 -11.08 16.07
C GLU A 239 13.96 -11.12 15.82
N GLU A 240 13.20 -10.66 16.82
CA GLU A 240 11.79 -10.29 16.60
C GLU A 240 11.75 -9.13 15.61
N ILE A 241 11.58 -9.43 14.32
CA ILE A 241 11.37 -8.44 13.25
C ILE A 241 9.87 -8.29 13.00
N ARG A 242 9.44 -7.08 12.64
CA ARG A 242 8.11 -6.75 12.11
C ARG A 242 8.16 -6.61 10.59
N LEU A 243 7.08 -6.98 9.95
CA LEU A 243 6.86 -6.87 8.52
C LEU A 243 5.90 -5.71 8.26
N SER A 244 6.19 -4.88 7.27
CA SER A 244 5.26 -3.86 6.82
C SER A 244 5.25 -3.89 5.29
N LEU A 245 4.16 -4.38 4.70
CA LEU A 245 3.99 -4.42 3.25
C LEU A 245 3.51 -3.05 2.79
N HIS A 246 4.17 -2.55 1.75
CA HIS A 246 3.82 -1.34 1.02
C HIS A 246 3.57 -1.73 -0.43
N PHE A 247 2.31 -1.91 -0.77
CA PHE A 247 1.91 -2.21 -2.13
C PHE A 247 1.30 -0.96 -2.75
N SER A 248 1.66 -0.67 -4.01
CA SER A 248 0.86 0.21 -4.83
C SER A 248 -0.44 -0.55 -5.09
N PRO A 249 -1.58 -0.14 -4.54
CA PRO A 249 -2.79 -0.93 -4.66
C PRO A 249 -3.13 -1.21 -6.11
N ASN A 250 -3.65 -2.43 -6.29
CA ASN A 250 -4.00 -2.93 -7.60
C ASN A 250 -5.27 -2.25 -8.08
N ARG A 251 -5.10 -1.13 -8.79
CA ARG A 251 -6.22 -0.31 -9.20
C ARG A 251 -6.91 -0.89 -10.42
N SER A 252 -8.22 -0.69 -10.43
CA SER A 252 -9.05 -0.59 -11.63
C SER A 252 -8.59 0.62 -12.46
N THR A 253 -7.45 0.52 -13.12
CA THR A 253 -7.36 1.22 -14.39
C THR A 253 -8.30 0.47 -15.33
N PRO A 254 -9.43 1.07 -15.77
CA PRO A 254 -10.20 0.49 -16.86
C PRO A 254 -9.24 0.41 -18.04
N ALA A 255 -8.91 -0.82 -18.45
CA ALA A 255 -7.85 -1.07 -19.39
C ALA A 255 -7.95 -0.14 -20.62
N PRO A 256 -6.87 0.57 -20.95
CA PRO A 256 -6.61 0.90 -22.32
C PRO A 256 -5.34 0.14 -22.67
N THR A 257 -5.51 -1.05 -23.25
CA THR A 257 -4.46 -1.91 -23.79
C THR A 257 -3.59 -1.23 -24.86
N ALA A 258 -3.87 0.03 -25.19
CA ALA A 258 -3.16 0.85 -26.16
C ALA A 258 -2.03 1.72 -25.57
N TYR A 259 -1.90 1.86 -24.24
CA TYR A 259 -0.81 2.65 -23.67
C TYR A 259 0.45 1.81 -23.49
N PRO A 260 1.62 2.27 -24.01
CA PRO A 260 2.88 1.52 -23.91
C PRO A 260 3.40 1.40 -22.47
N TRP A 261 2.83 2.15 -21.52
CA TRP A 261 3.21 2.15 -20.09
C TRP A 261 2.19 1.45 -19.18
N TYR A 262 1.18 0.80 -19.75
CA TYR A 262 0.24 -0.01 -18.96
C TYR A 262 0.97 -1.19 -18.33
N CYS A 263 0.99 -1.25 -17.00
CA CYS A 263 1.46 -2.40 -16.26
C CYS A 263 0.24 -3.20 -15.76
N PRO A 264 0.05 -4.45 -16.22
CA PRO A 264 -1.06 -5.24 -15.74
C PRO A 264 -0.93 -5.48 -14.22
N PRO A 265 -2.05 -5.59 -13.50
CA PRO A 265 -2.11 -5.95 -12.08
C PRO A 265 -1.12 -7.00 -11.62
N THR A 266 -0.93 -8.04 -12.42
CA THR A 266 -0.07 -9.18 -12.14
C THR A 266 1.41 -8.87 -12.30
N GLN A 267 1.80 -7.77 -12.95
CA GLN A 267 3.19 -7.35 -13.10
C GLN A 267 3.56 -6.17 -12.19
N GLN A 268 2.66 -5.76 -11.30
CA GLN A 268 2.95 -4.69 -10.35
C GLN A 268 4.01 -5.11 -9.35
N LEU A 269 4.85 -4.15 -8.99
CA LEU A 269 5.88 -4.29 -7.98
C LEU A 269 5.26 -4.19 -6.59
N LEU A 270 5.56 -5.19 -5.76
CA LEU A 270 5.35 -5.16 -4.33
C LEU A 270 6.65 -4.76 -3.64
N ALA A 271 6.57 -3.80 -2.73
CA ALA A 271 7.64 -3.45 -1.83
C ALA A 271 7.28 -3.88 -0.40
N VAL A 272 8.19 -4.56 0.26
CA VAL A 272 7.99 -5.09 1.61
C VAL A 272 9.08 -4.52 2.49
N THR A 273 8.69 -3.64 3.40
CA THR A 273 9.60 -3.07 4.40
C THR A 273 9.76 -4.06 5.54
N LEU A 274 10.99 -4.49 5.78
CA LEU A 274 11.36 -5.38 6.87
C LEU A 274 12.05 -4.55 7.95
N ARG A 275 11.43 -4.47 9.14
CA ARG A 275 11.87 -3.56 10.22
C ARG A 275 11.96 -4.28 11.56
N PRO A 276 12.97 -4.07 12.40
CA PRO A 276 13.01 -4.71 13.71
C PRO A 276 11.80 -4.35 14.59
N SER A 277 11.22 -5.32 15.31
CA SER A 277 10.04 -5.13 16.16
C SER A 277 10.34 -4.29 17.39
N ARG A 278 11.53 -4.49 17.96
CA ARG A 278 12.03 -3.77 19.12
C ARG A 278 13.28 -3.02 18.71
N VAL A 279 13.15 -1.71 18.54
CA VAL A 279 14.31 -0.82 18.47
C VAL A 279 14.89 -0.73 19.89
N THR A 280 15.64 -1.75 20.32
CA THR A 280 16.61 -1.50 21.38
C THR A 280 17.73 -0.65 20.79
N SER A 281 18.41 0.17 21.59
CA SER A 281 19.41 1.11 21.07
C SER A 281 20.54 0.46 20.25
N ARG A 282 20.77 -0.86 20.41
CA ARG A 282 21.73 -1.65 19.60
C ARG A 282 21.17 -2.11 18.26
N VAL A 283 19.85 -2.13 18.10
CA VAL A 283 19.14 -2.61 16.90
C VAL A 283 18.89 -1.49 15.89
N ALA A 284 19.01 -0.22 16.31
CA ALA A 284 19.00 0.91 15.39
C ALA A 284 20.12 0.82 14.33
N GLU A 285 21.20 0.10 14.63
CA GLU A 285 22.31 -0.20 13.69
C GLU A 285 22.00 -1.36 12.73
N SER A 286 20.94 -2.15 12.98
CA SER A 286 20.67 -3.41 12.25
C SER A 286 20.07 -3.23 10.85
N GLY A 287 19.88 -1.98 10.42
CA GLY A 287 19.41 -1.63 9.08
C GLY A 287 17.91 -1.85 8.88
N LEU A 288 17.35 -1.08 7.95
CA LEU A 288 16.03 -1.29 7.38
C LEU A 288 16.22 -2.01 6.04
N TYR A 289 15.35 -2.94 5.65
CA TYR A 289 15.44 -3.57 4.33
C TYR A 289 14.14 -3.38 3.57
N MET A 290 14.26 -3.18 2.26
CA MET A 290 13.13 -3.22 1.35
C MET A 290 13.27 -4.44 0.43
N LEU A 291 12.30 -5.34 0.53
CA LEU A 291 12.17 -6.50 -0.34
C LEU A 291 11.24 -6.14 -1.49
N PHE A 292 11.74 -6.26 -2.71
CA PHE A 292 11.00 -6.04 -3.95
C PHE A 292 10.70 -7.36 -4.64
N LEU A 293 9.48 -7.52 -5.15
CA LEU A 293 9.04 -8.66 -5.95
C LEU A 293 7.85 -8.28 -6.82
N LEU A 294 7.67 -8.99 -7.92
CA LEU A 294 6.49 -8.79 -8.78
C LEU A 294 5.30 -9.61 -8.25
N ALA A 295 4.09 -9.07 -8.39
CA ALA A 295 2.86 -9.76 -8.02
C ALA A 295 2.71 -11.13 -8.71
N SER A 296 3.21 -11.28 -9.94
CA SER A 296 3.21 -12.54 -10.70
C SER A 296 3.94 -13.66 -9.99
N THR A 297 5.01 -13.33 -9.27
CA THR A 297 5.77 -14.29 -8.46
C THR A 297 4.90 -14.85 -7.33
N LEU A 298 4.04 -14.01 -6.74
CA LEU A 298 3.13 -14.43 -5.68
C LEU A 298 1.93 -15.20 -6.21
N LEU A 299 1.49 -14.93 -7.44
CA LEU A 299 0.37 -15.66 -8.04
C LEU A 299 0.81 -17.04 -8.56
N HIS A 300 2.07 -17.16 -8.99
CA HIS A 300 2.64 -18.38 -9.55
C HIS A 300 4.06 -18.63 -9.00
N PRO A 301 4.21 -18.90 -7.69
CA PRO A 301 5.53 -19.08 -7.11
C PRO A 301 6.18 -20.38 -7.59
N PRO A 302 7.49 -20.37 -7.89
CA PRO A 302 8.22 -21.60 -8.14
C PRO A 302 8.12 -22.55 -6.94
N GLY A 303 7.97 -23.85 -7.24
CA GLY A 303 7.83 -24.89 -6.23
C GLY A 303 6.40 -25.14 -5.76
N LEU A 304 5.41 -24.33 -6.19
CA LEU A 304 3.99 -24.59 -5.89
C LEU A 304 3.57 -25.98 -6.38
N ASP A 305 4.00 -26.36 -7.59
CA ASP A 305 3.69 -27.65 -8.22
C ASP A 305 4.30 -28.86 -7.47
N THR A 306 5.24 -28.61 -6.55
CA THR A 306 5.90 -29.66 -5.77
C THR A 306 5.23 -29.90 -4.42
N LEU A 307 4.28 -29.05 -4.01
CA LEU A 307 3.56 -29.24 -2.77
C LEU A 307 2.59 -30.42 -2.91
N PRO A 308 2.51 -31.31 -1.89
CA PRO A 308 1.54 -32.38 -1.90
C PRO A 308 0.13 -31.78 -1.95
N LEU A 309 -0.68 -32.27 -2.89
CA LEU A 309 -2.09 -31.94 -2.95
C LEU A 309 -2.75 -32.31 -1.61
N PRO A 310 -3.56 -31.43 -1.02
CA PRO A 310 -4.24 -31.75 0.21
C PRO A 310 -5.13 -32.97 0.04
N SER A 311 -5.05 -33.89 1.00
CA SER A 311 -5.87 -35.10 1.02
C SER A 311 -7.34 -34.73 1.10
N LEU A 312 -8.13 -35.14 0.10
CA LEU A 312 -9.55 -34.80 -0.10
C LEU A 312 -10.54 -35.32 0.98
N GLU A 313 -10.08 -35.91 2.09
CA GLU A 313 -10.97 -36.59 3.04
C GLU A 313 -10.88 -36.03 4.47
N GLY A 314 -11.79 -35.10 4.76
CA GLY A 314 -12.48 -34.93 6.07
C GLY A 314 -11.68 -34.44 7.28
N GLU A 315 -10.36 -34.42 7.22
CA GLU A 315 -9.53 -33.90 8.31
C GLU A 315 -9.32 -32.38 8.14
N PRO A 316 -9.30 -31.60 9.24
CA PRO A 316 -8.94 -30.20 9.19
C PRO A 316 -7.57 -30.09 8.53
N GLU A 317 -7.55 -29.49 7.34
CA GLU A 317 -6.40 -29.48 6.45
C GLU A 317 -5.20 -28.90 7.22
N PRO A 318 -4.17 -29.71 7.55
CA PRO A 318 -3.01 -29.19 8.23
C PRO A 318 -2.41 -28.11 7.33
N GLU A 319 -2.25 -26.90 7.85
CA GLU A 319 -1.72 -25.78 7.08
C GLU A 319 -0.47 -26.24 6.33
N ALA A 320 -0.53 -26.19 4.99
CA ALA A 320 0.58 -26.62 4.16
C ALA A 320 1.87 -25.91 4.59
N PRO A 321 3.00 -26.63 4.66
CA PRO A 321 4.26 -26.01 5.05
C PRO A 321 4.61 -24.88 4.06
N PRO A 322 5.15 -23.75 4.53
CA PRO A 322 5.49 -22.64 3.65
C PRO A 322 6.59 -23.06 2.66
N ILE A 323 6.49 -22.59 1.42
CA ILE A 323 7.50 -22.81 0.39
C ILE A 323 8.80 -22.14 0.87
N PRO A 324 9.91 -22.88 1.00
CA PRO A 324 11.13 -22.35 1.61
C PRO A 324 11.80 -21.31 0.70
N TRP A 325 12.41 -20.29 1.30
CA TRP A 325 13.05 -19.17 0.57
C TRP A 325 13.94 -19.62 -0.61
N PRO A 326 14.85 -20.62 -0.48
CA PRO A 326 15.71 -21.01 -1.60
C PRO A 326 14.97 -21.53 -2.85
N ALA A 327 13.70 -21.95 -2.71
CA ALA A 327 12.91 -22.46 -3.83
C ALA A 327 12.26 -21.35 -4.66
N TRP A 328 11.86 -20.23 -4.04
CA TRP A 328 11.07 -19.18 -4.71
C TRP A 328 11.69 -17.77 -4.65
N GLY A 329 12.52 -17.48 -3.64
CA GLY A 329 13.01 -16.14 -3.33
C GLY A 329 14.11 -15.62 -4.27
N PRO A 330 15.26 -16.31 -4.40
CA PRO A 330 16.46 -15.75 -5.02
C PRO A 330 16.24 -15.13 -6.40
N GLU A 331 15.58 -15.83 -7.33
CA GLU A 331 15.40 -15.36 -8.71
C GLU A 331 14.37 -14.23 -8.85
N HIS A 332 13.45 -14.12 -7.91
CA HIS A 332 12.23 -13.31 -8.08
C HIS A 332 12.14 -12.16 -7.10
N THR A 333 13.18 -11.95 -6.31
CA THR A 333 13.23 -10.92 -5.29
C THR A 333 14.51 -10.12 -5.37
N ARG A 334 14.44 -8.87 -4.88
CA ARG A 334 15.61 -8.03 -4.60
C ARG A 334 15.47 -7.46 -3.20
N LEU A 335 16.51 -7.59 -2.38
CA LEU A 335 16.58 -6.93 -1.08
C LEU A 335 17.55 -5.76 -1.18
N ILE A 336 17.06 -4.55 -0.89
CA ILE A 336 17.89 -3.35 -0.84
C ILE A 336 17.99 -2.89 0.62
N PRO A 337 19.21 -2.77 1.19
CA PRO A 337 19.40 -2.16 2.49
C PRO A 337 19.06 -0.67 2.40
N LEU A 338 18.26 -0.19 3.34
CA LEU A 338 17.92 1.21 3.51
C LEU A 338 18.67 1.75 4.73
N ASP A 339 19.29 2.91 4.55
CA ASP A 339 19.86 3.64 5.67
C ASP A 339 18.76 4.02 6.67
N PRO A 340 19.06 4.04 7.99
CA PRO A 340 18.10 4.46 8.99
C PRO A 340 17.75 5.94 8.76
N LEU A 341 16.60 6.16 8.13
CA LEU A 341 16.12 7.51 7.86
C LEU A 341 15.74 8.19 9.19
N PRO A 342 16.03 9.49 9.35
CA PRO A 342 15.66 10.25 10.55
C PRO A 342 14.15 10.33 10.76
N HIS A 343 13.34 10.04 9.73
CA HIS A 343 11.90 10.01 9.80
C HIS A 343 11.33 8.65 9.36
N PRO A 344 10.57 7.96 10.24
CA PRO A 344 9.97 6.66 9.94
C PRO A 344 8.85 6.73 8.89
N SER A 345 8.46 7.93 8.45
CA SER A 345 7.49 8.17 7.38
C SER A 345 8.05 7.95 5.97
N GLY A 346 9.35 7.61 5.83
CA GLY A 346 10.01 7.33 4.55
C GLY A 346 9.60 6.02 3.89
N THR A 347 8.30 5.77 3.78
CA THR A 347 7.77 4.62 3.05
C THR A 347 8.12 4.79 1.58
N GLY A 348 8.77 3.79 0.99
CA GLY A 348 8.96 3.76 -0.45
C GLY A 348 7.62 3.76 -1.15
N PHE A 349 7.51 4.53 -2.23
CA PHE A 349 6.33 4.53 -3.09
C PHE A 349 6.58 3.59 -4.25
N THR A 350 5.57 2.80 -4.60
CA THR A 350 5.62 1.93 -5.77
C THR A 350 4.60 2.42 -6.80
N HIS A 351 4.97 2.32 -8.06
CA HIS A 351 4.08 2.57 -9.19
C HIS A 351 4.50 1.64 -10.33
N ASN A 352 3.57 0.83 -10.84
CA ASN A 352 3.85 -0.18 -11.85
C ASN A 352 5.03 -1.08 -11.42
N THR A 353 6.13 -1.09 -12.18
CA THR A 353 7.36 -1.85 -11.90
C THR A 353 8.43 -1.02 -11.17
N ARG A 354 8.10 0.20 -10.75
CA ARG A 354 9.06 1.15 -10.19
C ARG A 354 8.83 1.37 -8.71
N ALA A 355 9.90 1.71 -8.01
CA ALA A 355 9.83 2.21 -6.65
C ALA A 355 10.73 3.43 -6.47
N VAL A 356 10.35 4.29 -5.53
CA VAL A 356 11.18 5.40 -5.06
C VAL A 356 11.33 5.32 -3.55
N PHE A 357 12.55 5.52 -3.05
CA PHE A 357 12.83 5.63 -1.63
C PHE A 357 13.89 6.71 -1.38
N PRO A 358 13.84 7.40 -0.23
CA PRO A 358 14.80 8.45 0.08
C PRO A 358 16.19 7.88 0.38
N LEU A 359 17.21 8.64 0.02
CA LEU A 359 18.62 8.41 0.33
C LEU A 359 19.07 9.36 1.45
N PRO A 360 20.17 9.05 2.15
CA PRO A 360 20.82 10.02 3.02
C PRO A 360 21.14 11.31 2.26
N ALA A 361 20.77 12.44 2.86
CA ALA A 361 21.02 13.78 2.34
C ALA A 361 21.49 14.68 3.49
N SER A 362 22.03 15.85 3.13
CA SER A 362 22.41 16.88 4.09
C SER A 362 21.19 17.38 4.88
N ALA A 363 21.45 18.05 6.00
CA ALA A 363 20.36 18.61 6.80
C ALA A 363 19.57 19.65 6.00
N GLY A 364 18.26 19.45 5.87
CA GLY A 364 17.38 20.35 5.13
C GLY A 364 17.37 20.12 3.61
N SER A 365 17.97 19.03 3.12
CA SER A 365 17.84 18.60 1.73
C SER A 365 17.22 17.21 1.65
N ALA A 366 16.83 16.82 0.44
CA ALA A 366 16.32 15.50 0.12
C ALA A 366 17.01 14.96 -1.13
N LYS A 367 17.22 13.65 -1.13
CA LYS A 367 17.76 12.88 -2.25
C LYS A 367 16.97 11.57 -2.34
N PHE A 368 16.71 11.09 -3.55
CA PHE A 368 15.93 9.88 -3.76
C PHE A 368 16.66 8.89 -4.68
N CYS A 369 16.41 7.62 -4.44
CA CYS A 369 16.75 6.52 -5.33
C CYS A 369 15.49 6.03 -6.00
N ILE A 370 15.52 5.93 -7.32
CA ILE A 370 14.46 5.35 -8.13
C ILE A 370 14.97 4.04 -8.68
N VAL A 371 14.20 2.98 -8.49
CA VAL A 371 14.49 1.64 -9.02
C VAL A 371 13.39 1.23 -9.98
N ASP A 372 13.75 0.73 -11.15
CA ASP A 372 12.80 0.21 -12.15
C ASP A 372 13.10 -1.26 -12.45
N PHE A 373 12.13 -2.12 -12.11
CA PHE A 373 12.19 -3.57 -12.33
C PHE A 373 11.59 -4.00 -13.69
N SER A 374 11.32 -3.05 -14.58
CA SER A 374 10.88 -3.35 -15.95
C SER A 374 11.98 -4.06 -16.73
N SER A 375 11.74 -5.34 -17.05
CA SER A 375 12.61 -6.13 -17.91
C SER A 375 12.77 -5.50 -19.30
N HIS A 376 11.72 -4.86 -19.81
CA HIS A 376 11.75 -4.15 -21.08
C HIS A 376 12.70 -2.94 -21.03
N ALA A 377 12.67 -2.14 -19.96
CA ALA A 377 13.59 -1.01 -19.79
C ALA A 377 15.04 -1.49 -19.76
N LEU A 378 15.33 -2.53 -18.96
CA LEU A 378 16.65 -3.15 -18.87
C LEU A 378 17.18 -3.69 -20.20
N LEU A 379 16.30 -4.30 -21.02
CA LEU A 379 16.71 -4.88 -22.30
C LEU A 379 16.91 -3.82 -23.39
N ARG A 380 16.06 -2.79 -23.44
CA ARG A 380 16.06 -1.81 -24.52
C ARG A 380 17.22 -0.81 -24.41
N ASP A 381 17.63 -0.45 -23.21
CA ASP A 381 18.60 0.62 -22.97
C ASP A 381 19.51 0.32 -21.76
N PRO A 382 20.50 -0.57 -21.90
CA PRO A 382 21.36 -0.96 -20.79
C PRO A 382 22.21 0.22 -20.30
N HIS A 383 22.12 0.53 -19.01
CA HIS A 383 22.93 1.57 -18.38
C HIS A 383 24.03 0.96 -17.52
N ALA A 384 25.15 1.68 -17.35
CA ALA A 384 26.26 1.22 -16.50
C ALA A 384 25.88 1.05 -15.01
N GLY A 385 24.80 1.70 -14.57
CA GLY A 385 24.26 1.57 -13.22
C GLY A 385 23.18 0.49 -13.04
N ASP A 386 22.83 -0.26 -14.10
CA ASP A 386 21.87 -1.35 -14.01
C ASP A 386 22.42 -2.47 -13.10
N VAL A 387 21.60 -2.93 -12.16
CA VAL A 387 21.92 -4.04 -11.27
C VAL A 387 21.31 -5.31 -11.83
N ARG A 388 22.16 -6.19 -12.37
CA ARG A 388 21.75 -7.48 -12.96
C ARG A 388 22.32 -8.68 -12.24
N GLU A 389 23.34 -8.45 -11.43
CA GLU A 389 24.08 -9.50 -10.76
C GLU A 389 23.33 -9.99 -9.51
N GLU A 390 23.70 -11.19 -9.11
CA GLU A 390 23.32 -11.75 -7.82
C GLU A 390 23.87 -10.90 -6.68
N GLU A 391 23.04 -10.66 -5.69
CA GLU A 391 23.44 -10.05 -4.44
C GLU A 391 23.30 -11.06 -3.30
N VAL A 392 24.42 -11.26 -2.59
CA VAL A 392 24.49 -12.09 -1.41
C VAL A 392 24.61 -11.18 -0.20
N LEU A 393 23.52 -11.03 0.53
CA LEU A 393 23.52 -10.32 1.80
C LEU A 393 24.17 -11.20 2.86
N PRO A 394 25.26 -10.74 3.50
CA PRO A 394 25.96 -11.56 4.47
C PRO A 394 25.12 -11.74 5.72
N ARG A 395 25.42 -12.82 6.43
CA ARG A 395 24.96 -13.06 7.79
C ARG A 395 25.27 -11.84 8.68
N ASN A 396 24.25 -11.21 9.25
CA ASN A 396 24.39 -9.98 10.06
C ASN A 396 23.40 -10.01 11.26
N PRO A 397 23.25 -8.96 12.09
CA PRO A 397 22.27 -8.95 13.19
C PRO A 397 20.81 -9.14 12.74
N PHE A 398 20.48 -8.78 11.49
CA PHE A 398 19.16 -8.96 10.89
C PHE A 398 18.96 -10.40 10.39
N TRP A 399 19.90 -10.91 9.60
CA TRP A 399 19.82 -12.22 8.91
C TRP A 399 20.49 -13.36 9.68
N GLN A 400 19.79 -14.47 9.84
CA GLN A 400 20.34 -15.66 10.50
C GLN A 400 21.47 -16.31 9.68
N GLY A 401 21.30 -16.36 8.36
CA GLY A 401 22.28 -16.84 7.39
C GLY A 401 22.53 -15.83 6.28
N GLU A 402 23.19 -16.29 5.22
CA GLU A 402 23.31 -15.53 3.97
C GLU A 402 21.97 -15.52 3.24
N VAL A 403 21.65 -14.40 2.60
CA VAL A 403 20.42 -14.23 1.83
C VAL A 403 20.77 -13.86 0.40
N VAL A 404 20.35 -14.67 -0.55
CA VAL A 404 20.60 -14.46 -1.98
C VAL A 404 19.37 -13.84 -2.63
N THR A 405 19.57 -12.79 -3.43
CA THR A 405 18.53 -12.12 -4.25
C THR A 405 19.08 -11.73 -5.63
N ARG A 406 18.26 -11.81 -6.68
CA ARG A 406 18.70 -11.71 -8.09
C ARG A 406 17.77 -10.93 -9.01
N LEU A 407 16.63 -10.42 -8.54
CA LEU A 407 15.71 -9.67 -9.39
C LEU A 407 16.40 -8.40 -9.95
N PRO A 408 16.56 -8.26 -11.27
CA PRO A 408 17.35 -7.18 -11.86
C PRO A 408 16.55 -5.87 -11.88
N TYR A 409 17.25 -4.74 -11.79
CA TYR A 409 16.62 -3.42 -11.83
C TYR A 409 17.56 -2.34 -12.36
N ARG A 410 16.98 -1.30 -12.95
CA ARG A 410 17.67 -0.05 -13.26
C ARG A 410 17.67 0.83 -12.02
N ARG A 411 18.79 1.46 -11.72
CA ARG A 411 18.92 2.44 -10.64
C ARG A 411 19.15 3.83 -11.21
N ALA A 412 18.40 4.80 -10.71
CA ALA A 412 18.64 6.22 -10.90
C ALA A 412 18.63 6.92 -9.54
N GLU A 413 19.41 7.98 -9.42
CA GLU A 413 19.41 8.83 -8.23
C GLU A 413 19.05 10.25 -8.64
N THR A 414 18.25 10.93 -7.82
CA THR A 414 18.06 12.36 -7.98
C THR A 414 19.29 13.10 -7.50
N ASP A 415 19.51 14.30 -8.04
CA ASP A 415 20.39 15.26 -7.36
C ASP A 415 19.83 15.59 -5.97
N GLU A 416 20.71 16.03 -5.10
CA GLU A 416 20.33 16.54 -3.79
C GLU A 416 19.61 17.89 -3.96
N ARG A 417 18.43 18.02 -3.36
CA ARG A 417 17.59 19.21 -3.48
C ARG A 417 17.36 19.85 -2.12
N GLU A 418 17.46 21.17 -2.04
CA GLU A 418 17.10 21.92 -0.83
C GLU A 418 15.58 21.85 -0.57
N GLY A 419 15.24 21.73 0.71
CA GLY A 419 13.86 21.65 1.17
C GLY A 419 13.57 20.35 1.91
N LEU A 420 12.75 20.44 2.95
CA LEU A 420 12.30 19.26 3.67
C LEU A 420 11.17 18.63 2.85
N VAL A 421 11.50 17.63 2.04
CA VAL A 421 10.48 16.83 1.35
C VAL A 421 9.68 16.07 2.39
N VAL A 422 8.41 16.45 2.54
CA VAL A 422 7.46 15.79 3.43
C VAL A 422 6.79 14.63 2.74
N TRP A 423 6.78 14.65 1.41
CA TRP A 423 6.10 13.63 0.64
C TRP A 423 6.64 13.51 -0.80
N ALA A 424 6.62 12.29 -1.34
CA ALA A 424 7.10 11.97 -2.68
C ALA A 424 6.13 11.01 -3.37
N TRP A 425 6.04 11.05 -4.68
CA TRP A 425 5.16 10.18 -5.46
C TRP A 425 5.75 9.90 -6.83
N LEU A 426 5.50 8.71 -7.36
CA LEU A 426 5.96 8.30 -8.68
C LEU A 426 4.77 7.98 -9.58
N ASP A 427 4.78 8.50 -10.80
CA ASP A 427 3.85 8.13 -11.85
C ASP A 427 4.56 7.51 -13.07
N GLU A 428 3.85 7.45 -14.21
CA GLU A 428 4.37 6.86 -15.44
C GLU A 428 5.60 7.62 -15.98
N GLU A 429 5.76 8.90 -15.66
CA GLU A 429 6.76 9.80 -16.25
C GLU A 429 7.54 10.62 -15.22
N ARG A 430 7.06 10.73 -13.97
CA ARG A 430 7.50 11.76 -13.02
C ARG A 430 7.72 11.19 -11.64
N LEU A 431 8.70 11.80 -10.97
CA LEU A 431 8.77 11.84 -9.51
C LEU A 431 8.25 13.21 -9.08
N VAL A 432 7.12 13.25 -8.38
CA VAL A 432 6.58 14.46 -7.77
C VAL A 432 7.04 14.53 -6.32
N LEU A 433 7.64 15.66 -5.94
CA LEU A 433 8.08 15.92 -4.58
C LEU A 433 7.26 17.07 -4.01
N VAL A 434 6.79 16.92 -2.77
CA VAL A 434 6.10 17.96 -2.01
C VAL A 434 6.98 18.34 -0.84
N ARG A 435 7.38 19.62 -0.79
CA ARG A 435 8.21 20.15 0.28
C ARG A 435 7.35 20.78 1.36
N ARG A 436 7.84 20.76 2.59
CA ARG A 436 7.12 21.30 3.75
C ARG A 436 6.78 22.78 3.58
N GLU A 437 7.72 23.54 3.04
CA GLU A 437 7.56 24.96 2.75
C GLU A 437 6.46 25.23 1.72
N ASP A 438 6.23 24.29 0.79
CA ASP A 438 5.17 24.37 -0.20
C ASP A 438 3.79 24.03 0.39
N LEU A 439 3.71 23.50 1.61
CA LEU A 439 2.43 23.21 2.28
C LEU A 439 1.83 24.41 3.03
N GLY A 440 2.45 25.60 2.99
CA GLY A 440 1.91 26.85 3.56
C GLY A 440 1.43 26.76 5.02
N THR A 441 2.25 27.15 5.99
CA THR A 441 1.96 27.01 7.43
C THR A 441 0.95 28.04 8.00
N GLY A 442 0.06 28.63 7.19
CA GLY A 442 -0.85 29.70 7.61
C GLY A 442 -2.25 29.22 7.99
N GLU A 443 -2.94 29.95 8.89
CA GLU A 443 -4.36 29.74 9.28
C GLU A 443 -5.34 29.76 8.09
N GLY A 444 -4.91 30.18 6.91
CA GLY A 444 -5.66 30.17 5.65
C GLY A 444 -5.70 28.84 4.90
N GLY A 445 -5.06 27.79 5.41
CA GLY A 445 -4.88 26.53 4.69
C GLY A 445 -3.69 26.59 3.73
N GLY A 446 -2.98 25.48 3.61
CA GLY A 446 -1.79 25.38 2.79
C GLY A 446 -2.02 25.81 1.35
N ARG A 447 -1.25 26.80 0.88
CA ARG A 447 -1.13 27.06 -0.56
C ARG A 447 -0.03 26.17 -1.08
N VAL A 448 -0.35 25.22 -1.97
CA VAL A 448 0.66 24.53 -2.80
C VAL A 448 1.25 25.55 -3.77
N LEU A 449 2.24 26.30 -3.29
CA LEU A 449 2.92 27.31 -4.10
C LEU A 449 3.93 26.61 -5.00
N ARG A 450 3.58 26.49 -6.29
CA ARG A 450 4.35 25.84 -7.35
C ARG A 450 4.57 24.34 -7.09
N SER A 451 3.82 23.52 -7.82
CA SER A 451 4.28 22.20 -8.22
C SER A 451 5.61 22.35 -8.95
N LEU A 452 6.73 22.06 -8.28
CA LEU A 452 8.01 21.91 -8.93
C LEU A 452 7.99 20.53 -9.59
N LEU A 453 7.28 20.50 -10.72
CA LEU A 453 7.03 19.33 -11.53
C LEU A 453 8.24 19.17 -12.47
N GLU A 454 9.38 18.82 -11.91
CA GLU A 454 10.49 18.34 -12.72
C GLU A 454 10.14 16.91 -13.15
N VAL A 455 9.62 16.82 -14.37
CA VAL A 455 9.57 15.56 -15.11
C VAL A 455 11.03 15.14 -15.30
N LEU A 456 11.54 14.29 -14.41
CA LEU A 456 12.65 13.42 -14.75
C LEU A 456 12.11 12.49 -15.83
N ILE A 457 12.19 12.93 -17.10
CA ILE A 457 11.90 12.09 -18.26
C ILE A 457 12.93 10.97 -18.21
N MET A 458 12.57 9.85 -17.58
CA MET A 458 13.39 8.64 -17.46
C MET A 458 13.12 7.66 -18.59
#